data_AF-A0AAE1MMC3-F1
#
_entry.id   AF-A0AAE1MMC3-F1
#
_cell.length_a   1.000
_cell.length_b   1.000
_cell.length_c   1.000
_cell.angle_alpha   90.00
_cell.angle_beta   90.00
_cell.angle_gamma   90.00
#
_symmetry.space_group_name_H-M   'P 1'
#
loop_
_entity.id
_entity.type
_entity.pdbx_description
1 polymer ?
#
loop_
_entity_poly.entity_id
_entity_poly.type
_entity_poly.pdbx_seq_one_letter_code
_entity_poly.pdbx_strand_id
1 'polypeptide(L)'
;MSLLDANNLFPACGIKGLLDKALVSISNDNIIQMHDLIQEMGWEIVRQECKENPGKRSRLKDFEEVYDVLKNNKGTDAIKGIAFGASLF
;
A
#
# COMPACT_ATOMS: atom_id res chain seq x y z
N MET A 1 -9.36 -15.45 17.44
CA MET A 1 -9.94 -15.12 16.12
C MET A 1 -9.33 -13.79 15.71
N SER A 2 -8.51 -13.75 14.67
CA SER A 2 -7.92 -12.48 14.22
C SER A 2 -8.98 -11.65 13.46
N LEU A 3 -8.80 -10.32 13.41
CA LEU A 3 -9.67 -9.42 12.63
C LEU A 3 -9.84 -9.90 11.16
N LEU A 4 -8.80 -10.54 10.62
CA LEU A 4 -8.76 -11.03 9.26
C LEU A 4 -9.55 -12.34 9.08
N ASP A 5 -9.58 -13.20 10.10
CA ASP A 5 -10.43 -14.41 10.10
C ASP A 5 -11.91 -14.04 10.18
N ALA A 6 -12.25 -12.97 10.92
CA ALA A 6 -13.61 -12.44 11.00
C ALA A 6 -14.13 -11.87 9.67
N ASN A 7 -13.24 -11.54 8.73
CA ASN A 7 -13.56 -11.03 7.40
C ASN A 7 -13.44 -12.10 6.29
N ASN A 8 -13.29 -13.39 6.63
CA ASN A 8 -13.07 -14.50 5.67
C ASN A 8 -11.85 -14.29 4.75
N LEU A 9 -10.83 -13.54 5.20
CA LEU A 9 -9.68 -13.17 4.37
C LEU A 9 -8.53 -14.18 4.41
N PHE A 10 -8.70 -15.33 5.07
CA PHE A 10 -7.72 -16.43 5.21
C PHE A 10 -6.25 -15.96 5.18
N PRO A 11 -5.88 -15.03 6.07
CA PRO A 11 -4.61 -14.32 5.99
C PRO A 11 -3.40 -15.25 6.03
N ALA A 12 -3.50 -16.35 6.79
CA ALA A 12 -2.46 -17.37 6.87
C ALA A 12 -2.22 -18.06 5.52
N CYS A 13 -3.28 -18.38 4.77
CA CYS A 13 -3.15 -18.98 3.43
C CYS A 13 -2.57 -17.98 2.43
N GLY A 14 -3.04 -16.73 2.46
CA GLY A 14 -2.56 -15.66 1.59
C GLY A 14 -1.08 -15.37 1.81
N ILE A 15 -0.66 -15.13 3.06
CA ILE A 15 0.73 -14.82 3.41
C ILE A 15 1.64 -16.00 3.07
N LYS A 16 1.23 -17.24 3.37
CA LYS A 16 2.00 -18.43 2.98
C LYS A 16 2.21 -18.49 1.47
N GLY A 17 1.17 -18.24 0.67
CA GLY A 17 1.31 -18.22 -0.79
C GLY A 17 2.23 -17.11 -1.31
N LEU A 18 2.34 -15.97 -0.60
CA LEU A 18 3.28 -14.91 -0.93
C LEU A 18 4.72 -15.28 -0.54
N LEU A 19 4.90 -15.94 0.61
CA LEU A 19 6.20 -16.47 1.06
C LEU A 19 6.73 -17.54 0.10
N ASP A 20 5.88 -18.50 -0.29
CA ASP A 20 6.22 -19.59 -1.21
C ASP A 20 6.67 -19.06 -2.59
N LYS A 21 6.24 -17.85 -2.96
CA LYS A 21 6.62 -17.15 -4.19
C LYS A 21 7.75 -16.13 -4.01
N ALA A 22 8.32 -16.03 -2.80
CA ALA A 22 9.33 -15.04 -2.42
C ALA A 22 8.91 -13.58 -2.69
N LEU A 23 7.60 -13.29 -2.67
CA LEU A 23 7.07 -11.93 -2.87
C LEU A 23 7.11 -11.11 -1.58
N VAL A 24 7.08 -11.81 -0.45
CA VAL A 24 7.29 -11.25 0.88
C VAL A 24 8.28 -12.13 1.64
N SER A 25 8.94 -11.55 2.63
CA SER A 25 9.77 -12.24 3.61
C SER A 25 9.32 -11.87 5.03
N ILE A 26 9.79 -12.62 6.02
CA ILE A 26 9.59 -12.29 7.43
C ILE A 26 10.98 -12.02 8.02
N SER A 27 11.16 -10.82 8.58
CA SER A 27 12.41 -10.46 9.26
C SER A 27 12.53 -11.20 10.60
N ASN A 28 13.72 -11.14 11.21
CA ASN A 28 13.94 -11.73 12.54
C ASN A 28 13.04 -11.12 13.62
N ASP A 29 12.55 -9.89 13.40
CA ASP A 29 11.62 -9.18 14.29
C ASP A 29 10.14 -9.56 14.03
N ASN A 30 9.90 -10.61 13.24
CA ASN A 30 8.56 -11.04 12.80
C ASN A 30 7.79 -9.99 11.99
N ILE A 31 8.51 -9.10 11.29
CA ILE A 31 7.91 -8.09 10.41
C ILE A 31 7.83 -8.67 9.00
N ILE A 32 6.64 -8.63 8.40
CA ILE A 32 6.45 -8.96 6.99
C ILE A 32 7.07 -7.84 6.15
N GLN A 33 8.08 -8.17 5.35
CA GLN A 33 8.71 -7.27 4.39
C GLN A 33 8.22 -7.63 2.99
N MET A 34 7.77 -6.64 2.23
CA MET A 34 7.40 -6.83 0.83
C MET A 34 8.61 -6.56 -0.05
N HIS A 35 8.86 -7.42 -1.03
CA HIS A 35 9.98 -7.19 -1.95
C HIS A 35 9.79 -5.87 -2.72
N ASP A 36 10.86 -5.09 -2.89
CA ASP A 36 10.79 -3.73 -3.47
C ASP A 36 10.07 -3.71 -4.82
N LEU A 37 10.37 -4.64 -5.72
CA LEU A 37 9.66 -4.79 -7.00
C LEU A 37 8.13 -4.94 -6.87
N ILE A 38 7.65 -5.62 -5.83
CA ILE A 38 6.21 -5.77 -5.58
C ILE A 38 5.63 -4.48 -5.00
N GLN A 39 6.39 -3.79 -4.14
CA GLN A 39 6.00 -2.46 -3.67
C GLN A 39 5.90 -1.47 -4.84
N GLU A 40 6.92 -1.42 -5.70
CA GLU A 40 6.97 -0.59 -6.91
C GLU A 40 5.80 -0.89 -7.84
N MET A 41 5.54 -2.18 -8.11
CA MET A 41 4.40 -2.60 -8.91
C MET A 41 3.07 -2.15 -8.30
N GLY A 42 2.89 -2.32 -6.99
CA GLY A 42 1.69 -1.88 -6.28
C GLY A 42 1.48 -0.36 -6.38
N TRP A 43 2.55 0.41 -6.24
CA TRP A 43 2.48 1.87 -6.41
C TRP A 43 2.23 2.30 -7.84
N GLU A 44 2.77 1.59 -8.83
CA GLU A 44 2.50 1.88 -10.23
C GLU A 44 1.03 1.58 -10.57
N ILE A 45 0.45 0.50 -10.04
CA ILE A 45 -1.00 0.22 -10.19
C ILE A 45 -1.83 1.40 -9.67
N VAL A 46 -1.53 1.90 -8.46
CA VAL A 46 -2.19 3.07 -7.88
C VAL A 46 -2.01 4.32 -8.75
N ARG A 47 -0.80 4.55 -9.27
CA ARG A 47 -0.52 5.67 -10.18
C ARG A 47 -1.32 5.58 -11.48
N GLN A 48 -1.54 4.37 -12.01
CA GLN A 48 -2.32 4.14 -13.22
C GLN A 48 -3.82 4.35 -13.03
N GLU A 49 -4.35 4.31 -11.80
CA GLU A 49 -5.77 4.62 -11.54
C GLU A 49 -6.15 6.02 -12.04
N CYS A 50 -5.24 6.99 -11.87
CA CYS A 50 -5.33 8.29 -12.52
C CYS A 50 -3.96 8.98 -12.57
N LYS A 51 -3.30 8.93 -13.72
CA LYS A 51 -1.97 9.54 -13.90
C LYS A 51 -1.97 11.03 -13.61
N GLU A 52 -2.96 11.75 -14.15
CA GLU A 52 -3.01 13.21 -14.14
C GLU A 52 -3.52 13.81 -12.83
N ASN A 53 -4.27 13.05 -12.03
CA ASN A 53 -4.89 13.58 -10.81
C ASN A 53 -4.70 12.63 -9.61
N PRO A 54 -3.71 12.92 -8.74
CA PRO A 54 -3.48 12.17 -7.51
C PRO A 54 -4.73 12.11 -6.62
N GLY A 55 -5.55 13.16 -6.60
CA GLY A 55 -6.79 13.23 -5.82
C GLY A 55 -7.85 12.18 -6.18
N LYS A 56 -7.72 11.54 -7.35
CA LYS A 56 -8.61 10.47 -7.85
C LYS A 56 -8.02 9.06 -7.67
N ARG A 57 -6.83 8.93 -7.09
CA ARG A 57 -6.20 7.64 -6.78
C ARG A 57 -6.71 7.12 -5.44
N SER A 58 -6.64 5.82 -5.25
CA SER A 58 -7.03 5.12 -4.04
C SER A 58 -6.04 5.35 -2.91
N ARG A 59 -4.77 5.60 -3.22
CA ARG A 59 -3.70 5.83 -2.23
C ARG A 59 -2.72 6.89 -2.71
N LEU A 60 -2.10 7.58 -1.75
CA LEU A 60 -1.03 8.53 -2.01
C LEU A 60 0.20 8.19 -1.16
N LYS A 61 1.40 8.40 -1.72
CA LYS A 61 2.68 8.29 -1.00
C LYS A 61 3.62 9.47 -1.19
N ASP A 62 3.51 10.14 -2.33
CA ASP A 62 4.41 11.21 -2.69
C ASP A 62 4.08 12.44 -1.84
N PHE A 63 5.10 12.99 -1.17
CA PHE A 63 4.89 14.08 -0.23
C PHE A 63 4.34 15.33 -0.91
N GLU A 64 4.82 15.65 -2.12
CA GLU A 64 4.39 16.82 -2.86
C GLU A 64 2.94 16.64 -3.34
N GLU A 65 2.59 15.45 -3.85
CA GLU A 65 1.21 15.12 -4.23
C GLU A 65 0.27 15.19 -3.02
N VAL A 66 0.65 14.60 -1.89
CA VAL A 66 -0.15 14.62 -0.65
C VAL A 66 -0.33 16.05 -0.17
N TYR A 67 0.74 16.85 -0.14
CA TYR A 67 0.67 18.24 0.27
C TYR A 67 -0.24 19.06 -0.64
N ASP A 68 -0.11 18.94 -1.96
CA ASP A 68 -0.97 19.64 -2.93
C ASP A 68 -2.44 19.24 -2.78
N VAL A 69 -2.71 17.93 -2.66
CA VAL A 69 -4.07 17.39 -2.50
C VAL A 69 -4.73 17.93 -1.24
N LEU A 70 -4.03 17.92 -0.11
CA LEU A 70 -4.57 18.39 1.17
C LEU A 70 -4.69 19.91 1.22
N LYS A 71 -3.66 20.65 0.80
CA LYS A 71 -3.63 22.12 0.84
C LYS A 71 -4.72 22.74 -0.02
N ASN A 72 -4.96 22.16 -1.20
CA ASN A 72 -5.91 22.70 -2.17
C ASN A 72 -7.27 21.97 -2.15
N ASN A 73 -7.50 21.09 -1.15
CA ASN A 73 -8.73 20.30 -1.02
C ASN A 73 -9.13 19.57 -2.33
N LYS A 74 -8.13 18.99 -3.02
CA LYS A 74 -8.33 18.25 -4.29
C LYS A 74 -8.64 16.77 -4.07
N GLY A 75 -8.67 16.32 -2.82
CA GLY A 75 -8.97 14.94 -2.46
C GLY A 75 -10.40 14.56 -2.85
N THR A 76 -10.61 13.29 -3.18
CA THR A 76 -11.94 12.72 -3.43
C THR A 76 -12.15 11.49 -2.56
N ASP A 77 -13.38 11.00 -2.51
CA ASP A 77 -13.73 9.76 -1.80
C ASP A 77 -13.00 8.51 -2.35
N ALA A 78 -12.30 8.64 -3.49
CA ALA A 78 -11.41 7.62 -4.00
C ALA A 78 -10.26 7.33 -3.01
N ILE A 79 -9.69 8.36 -2.37
CA ILE A 79 -8.56 8.19 -1.46
C ILE A 79 -9.00 7.38 -0.24
N LYS A 80 -8.42 6.20 -0.08
CA LYS A 80 -8.62 5.29 1.06
C LYS A 80 -7.42 5.24 2.00
N GLY A 81 -6.26 5.75 1.60
CA GLY A 81 -5.08 5.76 2.45
C GLY A 81 -3.99 6.72 1.99
N ILE A 82 -3.25 7.26 2.96
CA ILE A 82 -2.09 8.11 2.74
C ILE A 82 -0.93 7.48 3.49
N ALA A 83 0.16 7.21 2.79
CA ALA A 83 1.41 6.77 3.37
C ALA A 83 2.37 7.95 3.41
N PHE A 84 2.91 8.26 4.59
CA PHE A 84 4.03 9.17 4.71
C PHE A 84 5.28 8.30 4.79
N GLY A 85 6.21 8.48 3.85
CA GLY A 85 7.51 7.81 3.95
C GLY A 85 8.23 8.28 5.21
N ALA A 86 8.17 7.50 6.28
CA ALA A 86 9.23 7.53 7.27
C ALA A 86 10.39 6.77 6.61
N SER A 87 11.46 7.48 6.25
CA SER A 87 12.72 6.88 5.84
C SER A 87 13.19 5.93 6.95
N LEU A 88 12.84 4.65 6.82
CA LEU A 88 13.30 3.53 7.65
C LEU A 88 13.01 2.22 6.88
N PHE A 89 13.61 2.14 5.70
CA PHE A 89 14.15 0.92 5.11
C PHE A 89 15.55 1.25 4.60
#